data_AF-A0A953Y7Z2-F1
#
_entry.id   AF-A0A953Y7Z2-F1
#
_cell.length_a   1.000
_cell.length_b   1.000
_cell.length_c   1.000
_cell.angle_alpha   90.00
_cell.angle_beta   90.00
_cell.angle_gamma   90.00
#
_symmetry.space_group_name_H-M   'P 1'
#
loop_
_entity.id
_entity.type
_entity.pdbx_description
1 polymer ?
#
loop_
_entity_poly.entity_id
_entity_poly.type
_entity_poly.pdbx_seq_one_letter_code
_entity_poly.pdbx_strand_id
1 'polypeptide(L)'
;MIPRFASLAATLLAATLLPLGCSSTDGTPDDRPSYSGPYGLDNRIEVDFDQDWEDVEITRTGDKDPEQKAFFVTQRRNAALRCIKSDPPCLLQAIEILDEILRHVPEASEPQLLMATTQYQIAAYWFKVADVIAWNMQYINVNRRTPTDEYGRQVELDDAEVEALLDDYRPYLERANQGTRRAAEASIRHFTIYQRLHPEDMAIHEYVWRLHFFLQNYEEALTWLTAVIGRMDRQEVDRDDPTRVKHAQVKKAIEDYLANLKLTGSGGDIDREILPPFDVSPRDNR
;
A
#
# COMPACT_ATOMS: atom_id res chain seq x y z
N MET A 1 -27.90 -22.12 -26.39
CA MET A 1 -28.22 -20.76 -25.91
C MET A 1 -27.91 -20.74 -24.42
N ILE A 2 -26.74 -20.24 -24.04
CA ILE A 2 -26.24 -20.23 -22.66
C ILE A 2 -26.06 -18.75 -22.31
N PRO A 3 -26.65 -18.23 -21.21
CA PRO A 3 -26.54 -16.82 -20.90
C PRO A 3 -25.14 -16.52 -20.37
N ARG A 4 -24.51 -15.52 -20.98
CA ARG A 4 -23.29 -14.87 -20.50
C ARG A 4 -23.64 -14.00 -19.29
N PHE A 5 -23.47 -14.53 -18.10
CA PHE A 5 -23.34 -13.75 -16.87
C PHE A 5 -22.01 -14.10 -16.23
N ALA A 6 -20.94 -13.50 -16.73
CA ALA A 6 -19.64 -13.54 -16.08
C ALA A 6 -18.96 -12.19 -16.27
N SER A 7 -18.48 -11.65 -15.14
CA SER A 7 -17.59 -10.49 -15.03
C SER A 7 -18.22 -9.11 -15.21
N LEU A 8 -19.05 -8.72 -14.24
CA LEU A 8 -19.32 -7.30 -13.93
C LEU A 8 -18.70 -6.87 -12.58
N ALA A 9 -18.13 -7.80 -11.81
CA ALA A 9 -17.52 -7.53 -10.50
C ALA A 9 -16.05 -7.06 -10.58
N ALA A 10 -15.34 -7.34 -11.68
CA ALA A 10 -13.92 -7.00 -11.82
C ALA A 10 -13.64 -5.57 -12.34
N THR A 11 -14.66 -4.86 -12.83
CA THR A 11 -14.48 -3.59 -13.55
C THR A 11 -14.75 -2.34 -12.69
N LEU A 12 -15.17 -2.49 -11.43
CA LEU A 12 -15.63 -1.38 -10.60
C LEU A 12 -14.67 -0.96 -9.47
N LEU A 13 -13.53 -1.64 -9.27
CA LEU A 13 -12.54 -1.29 -8.24
C LEU A 13 -11.19 -0.74 -8.76
N ALA A 14 -10.95 -0.75 -10.07
CA ALA A 14 -9.65 -0.33 -10.63
C ALA A 14 -9.53 1.18 -10.94
N ALA A 15 -10.60 1.96 -10.80
CA ALA A 15 -10.67 3.32 -11.37
C ALA A 15 -10.83 4.47 -10.37
N THR A 16 -10.85 4.25 -9.05
CA THR A 16 -11.14 5.34 -8.07
C THR A 16 -10.21 5.45 -6.86
N LEU A 17 -9.04 4.79 -6.84
CA LEU A 17 -8.12 4.85 -5.68
C LEU A 17 -6.73 5.43 -5.97
N LEU A 18 -6.59 6.18 -7.07
CA LEU A 18 -5.46 7.10 -7.28
C LEU A 18 -6.04 8.40 -7.86
N PRO A 19 -6.41 9.35 -6.99
CA PRO A 19 -5.64 10.58 -7.01
C PRO A 19 -5.44 11.10 -5.57
N LEU A 20 -4.40 10.61 -4.90
CA LEU A 20 -3.71 11.40 -3.89
C LEU A 20 -2.28 11.64 -4.39
N GLY A 21 -2.19 12.57 -5.35
CA GLY A 21 -0.98 13.33 -5.64
C GLY A 21 0.03 12.73 -6.62
N CYS A 22 -0.40 12.48 -7.87
CA CYS A 22 0.47 12.72 -9.04
C CYS A 22 -0.02 14.01 -9.71
N SER A 23 0.25 15.15 -9.08
CA SER A 23 0.09 16.47 -9.69
C SER A 23 1.49 16.98 -9.98
N SER A 24 1.91 16.86 -11.24
CA SER A 24 3.03 17.59 -11.80
C SER A 24 2.64 19.06 -11.88
N THR A 25 3.02 19.84 -10.89
CA THR A 25 3.22 21.29 -11.06
C THR A 25 4.72 21.50 -11.21
N ASP A 26 5.11 22.12 -12.32
CA ASP A 26 6.46 22.58 -12.60
C ASP A 26 7.02 23.34 -11.39
N GLY A 27 7.82 22.63 -10.60
CA GLY A 27 8.51 23.12 -9.43
C GLY A 27 10.00 22.89 -9.62
N THR A 28 10.79 23.88 -9.23
CA THR A 28 12.25 23.81 -9.16
C THR A 28 12.75 22.54 -8.46
N PRO A 29 13.99 22.08 -8.70
CA PRO A 29 14.54 20.82 -8.16
C PRO A 29 14.56 20.70 -6.61
N ASP A 30 14.12 21.72 -5.87
CA ASP A 30 14.10 21.81 -4.42
C ASP A 30 12.72 21.54 -3.78
N ASP A 31 11.64 21.38 -4.55
CA ASP A 31 10.30 21.18 -3.98
C ASP A 31 10.02 19.69 -3.71
N ARG A 32 10.43 19.22 -2.52
CA ARG A 32 10.09 17.90 -1.96
C ARG A 32 8.90 17.96 -0.99
N PRO A 33 8.23 16.81 -0.72
CA PRO A 33 6.86 16.78 -0.21
C PRO A 33 6.74 17.37 1.19
N SER A 34 5.73 18.23 1.39
CA SER A 34 5.34 18.68 2.72
C SER A 34 4.73 17.53 3.53
N TYR A 35 5.26 17.31 4.73
CA TYR A 35 4.70 16.39 5.71
C TYR A 35 3.59 17.09 6.48
N SER A 36 2.33 16.77 6.19
CA SER A 36 1.19 17.17 6.99
C SER A 36 0.82 16.07 7.99
N GLY A 37 1.69 15.78 8.97
CA GLY A 37 1.36 15.01 10.17
C GLY A 37 0.72 13.61 9.98
N PRO A 38 0.32 12.94 11.06
CA PRO A 38 -0.48 11.72 11.00
C PRO A 38 -1.99 12.01 10.81
N TYR A 39 -2.34 13.01 10.01
CA TYR A 39 -3.75 13.29 9.72
C TYR A 39 -4.27 12.22 8.75
N GLY A 40 -5.15 11.33 9.20
CA GLY A 40 -5.90 10.48 8.25
C GLY A 40 -6.43 9.16 8.75
N LEU A 41 -5.79 8.49 9.73
CA LEU A 41 -6.20 7.11 10.08
C LEU A 41 -7.30 7.04 11.15
N ASP A 42 -7.37 8.02 12.04
CA ASP A 42 -8.31 8.02 13.18
C ASP A 42 -9.67 8.66 12.86
N ASN A 43 -9.92 8.99 11.58
CA ASN A 43 -11.21 9.52 11.16
C ASN A 43 -12.30 8.45 11.31
N ARG A 44 -13.48 8.91 11.73
CA ARG A 44 -14.67 8.07 11.88
C ARG A 44 -15.90 8.76 11.36
N ILE A 45 -16.81 7.98 10.80
CA ILE A 45 -18.16 8.39 10.43
C ILE A 45 -19.19 7.61 11.25
N GLU A 46 -20.38 8.18 11.42
CA GLU A 46 -21.50 7.49 12.05
C GLU A 46 -21.96 6.33 11.13
N VAL A 47 -22.11 5.16 11.74
CA VAL A 47 -22.58 3.94 11.07
C VAL A 47 -23.59 3.26 11.99
N ASP A 48 -24.80 3.10 11.50
CA ASP A 48 -25.84 2.33 12.16
C ASP A 48 -26.10 1.05 11.37
N PHE A 49 -26.38 -0.03 12.10
CA PHE A 49 -26.73 -1.33 11.55
C PHE A 49 -28.10 -1.73 12.06
N ASP A 50 -28.98 -2.20 11.17
CA ASP A 50 -30.34 -2.58 11.56
C ASP A 50 -30.40 -3.97 12.22
N GLN A 51 -29.32 -4.74 12.15
CA GLN A 51 -29.25 -6.13 12.60
C GLN A 51 -27.85 -6.47 13.09
N ASP A 52 -27.73 -7.13 14.25
CA ASP A 52 -26.48 -7.73 14.72
C ASP A 52 -26.41 -9.23 14.39
N TRP A 53 -25.21 -9.81 14.48
CA TRP A 53 -25.00 -11.21 14.13
C TRP A 53 -25.83 -12.16 15.02
N GLU A 54 -26.02 -11.79 16.28
CA GLU A 54 -26.80 -12.54 17.26
C GLU A 54 -28.28 -12.61 16.86
N ASP A 55 -28.80 -11.58 16.19
CA ASP A 55 -30.19 -11.46 15.73
C ASP A 55 -30.48 -12.26 14.46
N VAL A 56 -29.46 -12.76 13.76
CA VAL A 56 -29.65 -13.57 12.55
C VAL A 56 -30.33 -14.89 12.93
N GLU A 57 -31.52 -15.13 12.39
CA GLU A 57 -32.34 -16.31 12.70
C GLU A 57 -31.62 -17.61 12.37
N ILE A 58 -31.94 -18.66 13.12
CA ILE A 58 -31.44 -20.01 12.88
C ILE A 58 -32.54 -20.81 12.20
N THR A 59 -32.23 -21.35 11.03
CA THR A 59 -33.11 -22.22 10.25
C THR A 59 -33.36 -23.56 10.95
N ARG A 60 -34.30 -24.34 10.41
CA ARG A 60 -34.62 -25.68 10.93
C ARG A 60 -33.46 -26.68 10.84
N THR A 61 -32.44 -26.42 10.02
CA THR A 61 -31.25 -27.28 9.92
C THR A 61 -30.18 -26.93 10.96
N GLY A 62 -30.37 -25.86 11.73
CA GLY A 62 -29.38 -25.36 12.69
C GLY A 62 -28.42 -24.33 12.10
N ASP A 63 -28.54 -24.02 10.82
CA ASP A 63 -27.72 -23.00 10.15
C ASP A 63 -28.35 -21.61 10.25
N LYS A 64 -27.53 -20.56 10.22
CA LYS A 64 -28.02 -19.18 10.10
C LYS A 64 -28.79 -18.99 8.79
N ASP A 65 -29.91 -18.28 8.86
CA ASP A 65 -30.75 -18.00 7.69
C ASP A 65 -29.93 -17.34 6.57
N PRO A 66 -29.91 -17.93 5.35
CA PRO A 66 -29.07 -17.42 4.28
C PRO A 66 -29.39 -15.99 3.85
N GLU A 67 -30.67 -15.59 3.88
CA GLU A 67 -31.10 -14.26 3.46
C GLU A 67 -30.70 -13.21 4.50
N GLN A 68 -30.94 -13.49 5.77
CA GLN A 68 -30.52 -12.60 6.86
C GLN A 68 -28.99 -12.54 6.99
N LYS A 69 -28.27 -13.65 6.82
CA LYS A 69 -26.80 -13.66 6.73
C LYS A 69 -26.31 -12.77 5.58
N ALA A 70 -26.92 -12.87 4.40
CA ALA A 70 -26.55 -12.03 3.26
C ALA A 70 -26.84 -10.54 3.50
N PHE A 71 -27.94 -10.23 4.20
CA PHE A 71 -28.30 -8.89 4.61
C PHE A 71 -27.29 -8.29 5.60
N PHE A 72 -26.94 -9.03 6.66
CA PHE A 72 -25.89 -8.68 7.63
C PHE A 72 -24.56 -8.32 6.93
N VAL A 73 -24.08 -9.21 6.05
CA VAL A 73 -22.84 -9.00 5.29
C VAL A 73 -22.94 -7.76 4.40
N THR A 74 -24.06 -7.59 3.70
CA THR A 74 -24.26 -6.49 2.75
C THR A 74 -24.28 -5.13 3.43
N GLN A 75 -24.99 -4.98 4.56
CA GLN A 75 -25.04 -3.73 5.29
C GLN A 75 -23.65 -3.27 5.73
N ARG A 76 -22.90 -4.17 6.38
CA ARG A 76 -21.57 -3.90 6.90
C ARG A 76 -20.56 -3.66 5.78
N ARG A 77 -20.59 -4.45 4.70
CA ARG A 77 -19.76 -4.20 3.51
C ARG A 77 -20.02 -2.81 2.93
N ASN A 78 -21.28 -2.40 2.82
CA ASN A 78 -21.64 -1.08 2.32
C ASN A 78 -21.17 0.04 3.26
N ALA A 79 -21.24 -0.16 4.57
CA ALA A 79 -20.70 0.78 5.56
C ALA A 79 -19.17 0.90 5.48
N ALA A 80 -18.46 -0.22 5.36
CA ALA A 80 -17.01 -0.21 5.13
C ALA A 80 -16.64 0.53 3.83
N LEU A 81 -17.40 0.33 2.75
CA LEU A 81 -17.21 1.07 1.51
C LEU A 81 -17.44 2.59 1.68
N ARG A 82 -18.41 3.01 2.50
CA ARG A 82 -18.59 4.43 2.84
C ARG A 82 -17.39 4.97 3.61
N CYS A 83 -16.86 4.22 4.56
CA CYS A 83 -15.65 4.59 5.30
C CYS A 83 -14.45 4.78 4.36
N ILE A 84 -14.23 3.84 3.43
CA ILE A 84 -13.12 3.91 2.46
C ILE A 84 -13.27 5.09 1.50
N LYS A 85 -14.49 5.44 1.11
CA LYS A 85 -14.79 6.53 0.17
C LYS A 85 -14.97 7.89 0.84
N SER A 86 -14.93 7.97 2.16
CA SER A 86 -15.01 9.24 2.89
C SER A 86 -13.79 10.11 2.61
N ASP A 87 -13.94 11.41 2.80
CA ASP A 87 -12.86 12.39 2.63
C ASP A 87 -12.75 13.25 3.90
N PRO A 88 -11.72 13.05 4.73
CA PRO A 88 -10.65 12.05 4.61
C PRO A 88 -11.11 10.60 4.86
N PRO A 89 -10.46 9.57 4.26
CA PRO A 89 -10.84 8.17 4.41
C PRO A 89 -10.77 7.65 5.85
N CYS A 90 -11.74 6.84 6.26
CA CYS A 90 -11.84 6.21 7.60
C CYS A 90 -11.37 4.74 7.56
N LEU A 91 -10.11 4.49 7.19
CA LEU A 91 -9.62 3.14 6.88
C LEU A 91 -9.61 2.18 8.08
N LEU A 92 -9.31 2.67 9.29
CA LEU A 92 -9.31 1.84 10.50
C LEU A 92 -10.72 1.38 10.87
N GLN A 93 -11.72 2.27 10.78
CA GLN A 93 -13.13 1.91 10.98
C GLN A 93 -13.60 0.90 9.93
N ALA A 94 -13.20 1.06 8.66
CA ALA A 94 -13.48 0.06 7.62
C ALA A 94 -12.92 -1.32 7.98
N ILE A 95 -11.70 -1.41 8.51
CA ILE A 95 -11.11 -2.67 8.97
C ILE A 95 -11.93 -3.28 10.11
N GLU A 96 -12.34 -2.50 11.12
CA GLU A 96 -13.15 -3.00 12.23
C GLU A 96 -14.46 -3.63 11.75
N ILE A 97 -15.16 -2.96 10.84
CA ILE A 97 -16.41 -3.44 10.25
C ILE A 97 -16.18 -4.70 9.42
N LEU A 98 -15.11 -4.74 8.60
CA LEU A 98 -14.80 -5.90 7.78
C LEU A 98 -14.34 -7.10 8.61
N ASP A 99 -13.60 -6.86 9.70
CA ASP A 99 -13.19 -7.89 10.64
C ASP A 99 -14.40 -8.53 11.32
N GLU A 100 -15.41 -7.73 11.68
CA GLU A 100 -16.68 -8.25 12.20
C GLU A 100 -17.36 -9.21 11.21
N ILE A 101 -17.43 -8.83 9.92
CA ILE A 101 -17.97 -9.72 8.89
C ILE A 101 -17.17 -11.03 8.83
N LEU A 102 -15.83 -10.92 8.75
CA LEU A 102 -14.95 -12.08 8.50
C LEU A 102 -14.81 -12.99 9.71
N ARG A 103 -15.04 -12.51 10.95
CA ARG A 103 -15.15 -13.35 12.15
C ARG A 103 -16.35 -14.29 12.09
N HIS A 104 -17.44 -13.89 11.44
CA HIS A 104 -18.68 -14.65 11.34
C HIS A 104 -18.84 -15.39 10.02
N VAL A 105 -18.31 -14.82 8.93
CA VAL A 105 -18.43 -15.30 7.55
C VAL A 105 -17.06 -15.23 6.86
N PRO A 106 -16.09 -16.07 7.26
CA PRO A 106 -14.72 -16.03 6.75
C PRO A 106 -14.59 -16.34 5.24
N GLU A 107 -15.60 -16.99 4.66
CA GLU A 107 -15.69 -17.30 3.23
C GLU A 107 -16.23 -16.14 2.38
N ALA A 108 -16.61 -15.00 2.99
CA ALA A 108 -17.13 -13.85 2.26
C ALA A 108 -16.03 -13.18 1.42
N SER A 109 -15.93 -13.57 0.14
CA SER A 109 -14.81 -13.19 -0.70
C SER A 109 -14.71 -11.69 -1.01
N GLU A 110 -15.84 -11.00 -1.17
CA GLU A 110 -15.84 -9.54 -1.39
C GLU A 110 -15.32 -8.78 -0.15
N PRO A 111 -15.85 -9.02 1.07
CA PRO A 111 -15.23 -8.50 2.31
C PRO A 111 -13.75 -8.86 2.46
N GLN A 112 -13.36 -10.07 2.07
CA GLN A 112 -11.96 -10.51 2.12
C GLN A 112 -11.05 -9.66 1.22
N LEU A 113 -11.48 -9.41 -0.02
CA LEU A 113 -10.77 -8.53 -0.97
C LEU A 113 -10.73 -7.10 -0.47
N LEU A 114 -11.85 -6.60 0.08
CA LEU A 114 -11.94 -5.24 0.60
C LEU A 114 -11.04 -5.04 1.82
N MET A 115 -10.95 -6.04 2.71
CA MET A 115 -10.01 -6.05 3.84
C MET A 115 -8.55 -6.01 3.34
N ALA A 116 -8.20 -6.86 2.38
CA ALA A 116 -6.85 -6.92 1.81
C ALA A 116 -6.43 -5.59 1.19
N THR A 117 -7.31 -4.98 0.40
CA THR A 117 -7.06 -3.69 -0.27
C THR A 117 -7.04 -2.51 0.70
N THR A 118 -7.86 -2.52 1.75
CA THR A 118 -7.82 -1.49 2.81
C THR A 118 -6.50 -1.55 3.58
N GLN A 119 -6.05 -2.76 3.96
CA GLN A 119 -4.75 -2.95 4.60
C GLN A 119 -3.59 -2.55 3.69
N TYR A 120 -3.70 -2.81 2.38
CA TYR A 120 -2.72 -2.34 1.38
C TYR A 120 -2.62 -0.80 1.38
N GLN A 121 -3.75 -0.08 1.43
CA GLN A 121 -3.74 1.38 1.48
C GLN A 121 -3.05 1.91 2.73
N ILE A 122 -3.29 1.28 3.89
CA ILE A 122 -2.61 1.63 5.15
C ILE A 122 -1.10 1.35 5.05
N ALA A 123 -0.71 0.22 4.44
CA ALA A 123 0.70 -0.11 4.23
C ALA A 123 1.39 0.92 3.32
N ALA A 124 0.73 1.32 2.23
CA ALA A 124 1.23 2.33 1.30
C ALA A 124 1.34 3.71 1.96
N TYR A 125 0.38 4.09 2.81
CA TYR A 125 0.44 5.31 3.61
C TYR A 125 1.69 5.32 4.50
N TRP A 126 1.88 4.28 5.31
CA TRP A 126 3.02 4.20 6.21
C TRP A 126 4.36 4.10 5.46
N PHE A 127 4.38 3.41 4.31
CA PHE A 127 5.57 3.34 3.47
C PHE A 127 5.96 4.72 2.95
N LYS A 128 5.00 5.53 2.49
CA LYS A 128 5.24 6.92 2.07
C LYS A 128 5.74 7.79 3.23
N VAL A 129 5.19 7.62 4.43
CA VAL A 129 5.66 8.33 5.64
C VAL A 129 7.10 7.92 5.97
N ALA A 130 7.42 6.63 5.92
CA ALA A 130 8.77 6.13 6.17
C ALA A 130 9.78 6.68 5.14
N ASP A 131 9.41 6.71 3.86
CA ASP A 131 10.24 7.24 2.77
C ASP A 131 10.56 8.72 2.96
N VAL A 132 9.56 9.55 3.30
CA VAL A 132 9.75 10.98 3.60
C VAL A 132 10.67 11.18 4.80
N ILE A 133 10.50 10.40 5.87
CA ILE A 133 11.36 10.50 7.06
C ILE A 133 12.80 10.08 6.73
N ALA A 134 12.97 8.95 6.04
CA ALA A 134 14.29 8.46 5.63
C ALA A 134 15.00 9.49 4.72
N TRP A 135 14.25 10.12 3.82
CA TRP A 135 14.77 11.19 2.98
C TRP A 135 15.26 12.39 3.80
N ASN A 136 14.46 12.88 4.76
CA ASN A 136 14.84 13.98 5.64
C ASN A 136 16.11 13.65 6.43
N MET A 137 16.19 12.43 6.98
CA MET A 137 17.38 11.96 7.69
C MET A 137 18.62 11.94 6.78
N GLN A 138 18.50 11.44 5.55
CA GLN A 138 19.59 11.45 4.59
C GLN A 138 20.00 12.87 4.20
N TYR A 139 19.04 13.77 3.99
CA TYR A 139 19.28 15.17 3.67
C TYR A 139 20.09 15.85 4.78
N ILE A 140 19.68 15.69 6.04
CA ILE A 140 20.37 16.24 7.22
C ILE A 140 21.81 15.72 7.29
N ASN A 141 22.00 14.41 7.12
CA ASN A 141 23.31 13.78 7.22
C ASN A 141 24.28 14.26 6.13
N VAL A 142 23.80 14.41 4.89
CA VAL A 142 24.65 14.81 3.74
C VAL A 142 24.89 16.31 3.70
N ASN A 143 23.83 17.11 3.88
CA ASN A 143 23.88 18.57 3.65
C ASN A 143 24.18 19.36 4.92
N ARG A 144 24.14 18.73 6.10
CA ARG A 144 24.38 19.37 7.40
C ARG A 144 23.45 20.56 7.62
N ARG A 145 22.19 20.42 7.19
CA ARG A 145 21.16 21.45 7.25
C ARG A 145 19.81 20.85 7.62
N THR A 146 18.96 21.64 8.28
CA THR A 146 17.56 21.27 8.47
C THR A 146 16.83 21.21 7.11
N PRO A 147 15.83 20.33 6.95
CA PRO A 147 14.89 20.45 5.84
C PRO A 147 14.25 21.85 5.86
N THR A 148 13.87 22.33 4.68
CA THR A 148 13.21 23.62 4.51
C THR A 148 11.92 23.67 5.33
N ASP A 149 11.78 24.67 6.22
CA ASP A 149 10.55 24.88 6.98
C ASP A 149 9.42 25.48 6.12
N GLU A 150 8.23 25.66 6.69
CA GLU A 150 7.06 26.26 6.02
C GLU A 150 7.28 27.71 5.54
N TYR A 151 8.37 28.35 5.96
CA TYR A 151 8.77 29.70 5.58
C TYR A 151 9.99 29.72 4.65
N GLY A 152 10.42 28.58 4.13
CA GLY A 152 11.56 28.50 3.22
C GLY A 152 12.92 28.55 3.92
N ARG A 153 12.98 28.43 5.26
CA ARG A 153 14.22 28.60 6.03
C ARG A 153 14.93 27.27 6.23
N GLN A 154 16.26 27.34 6.16
CA GLN A 154 17.18 26.26 6.49
C GLN A 154 18.20 26.76 7.50
N VAL A 155 18.58 25.90 8.44
CA VAL A 155 19.59 26.18 9.46
C VAL A 155 20.77 25.24 9.22
N GLU A 156 21.99 25.79 9.18
CA GLU A 156 23.21 24.98 9.20
C GLU A 156 23.39 24.33 10.56
N LEU A 157 23.79 23.06 10.55
CA LEU A 157 23.89 22.22 11.73
C LEU A 157 25.34 21.81 11.93
N ASP A 158 25.82 21.87 13.16
CA ASP A 158 27.08 21.22 13.54
C ASP A 158 26.91 19.69 13.69
N ASP A 159 28.02 18.99 13.93
CA ASP A 159 28.00 17.52 14.07
C ASP A 159 27.10 17.03 15.23
N ALA A 160 27.04 17.77 16.34
CA ALA A 160 26.25 17.40 17.51
C ALA A 160 24.75 17.65 17.26
N GLU A 161 24.41 18.74 16.56
CA GLU A 161 23.05 19.08 16.15
C GLU A 161 22.51 18.10 15.10
N VAL A 162 23.35 17.65 14.17
CA VAL A 162 23.00 16.58 13.21
C VAL A 162 22.65 15.30 13.94
N GLU A 163 23.52 14.83 14.86
CA GLU A 163 23.27 13.58 15.58
C GLU A 163 22.00 13.65 16.42
N ALA A 164 21.80 14.76 17.16
CA ALA A 164 20.61 14.98 17.98
C ALA A 164 19.33 14.97 17.12
N LEU A 165 19.35 15.63 15.96
CA LEU A 165 18.19 15.67 15.08
C LEU A 165 17.90 14.30 14.45
N LEU A 166 18.93 13.55 14.03
CA LEU A 166 18.75 12.19 13.52
C LEU A 166 18.21 11.23 14.58
N ASP A 167 18.65 11.38 15.84
CA ASP A 167 18.10 10.64 16.98
C ASP A 167 16.62 10.98 17.21
N ASP A 168 16.21 12.25 17.05
CA ASP A 168 14.81 12.66 17.14
C ASP A 168 13.95 12.07 16.01
N TYR A 169 14.46 11.93 14.78
CA TYR A 169 13.72 11.32 13.67
C TYR A 169 13.58 9.80 13.78
N ARG A 170 14.54 9.12 14.41
CA ARG A 170 14.62 7.64 14.42
C ARG A 170 13.35 6.95 14.95
N PRO A 171 12.74 7.36 16.08
CA PRO A 171 11.50 6.76 16.57
C PRO A 171 10.32 6.89 15.58
N TYR A 172 10.25 7.98 14.81
CA TYR A 172 9.19 8.16 13.81
C TYR A 172 9.39 7.22 12.62
N LEU A 173 10.62 7.05 12.16
CA LEU A 173 10.96 6.08 11.11
C LEU A 173 10.64 4.65 11.56
N GLU A 174 11.00 4.30 12.79
CA GLU A 174 10.69 2.99 13.37
C GLU A 174 9.18 2.75 13.44
N ARG A 175 8.41 3.73 13.91
CA ARG A 175 6.95 3.64 13.96
C ARG A 175 6.34 3.48 12.56
N ALA A 176 6.82 4.24 11.58
CA ALA A 176 6.35 4.14 10.20
C ALA A 176 6.64 2.75 9.61
N ASN A 177 7.87 2.25 9.76
CA ASN A 177 8.25 0.92 9.32
C ASN A 177 7.43 -0.20 10.01
N GLN A 178 7.14 -0.07 11.31
CA GLN A 178 6.27 -1.00 12.02
C GLN A 178 4.83 -0.96 11.48
N GLY A 179 4.31 0.24 11.20
CA GLY A 179 3.00 0.43 10.57
C GLY A 179 2.91 -0.23 9.20
N THR A 180 3.91 0.02 8.34
CA THR A 180 4.05 -0.63 7.03
C THR A 180 4.07 -2.13 7.17
N ARG A 181 4.91 -2.68 8.06
CA ARG A 181 5.04 -4.14 8.23
C ARG A 181 3.73 -4.79 8.65
N ARG A 182 3.09 -4.27 9.70
CA ARG A 182 1.83 -4.82 10.22
C ARG A 182 0.73 -4.83 9.16
N ALA A 183 0.54 -3.70 8.46
CA ALA A 183 -0.49 -3.57 7.45
C ALA A 183 -0.17 -4.39 6.19
N ALA A 184 1.10 -4.43 5.76
CA ALA A 184 1.49 -5.18 4.58
C ALA A 184 1.34 -6.69 4.79
N GLU A 185 1.79 -7.22 5.94
CA GLU A 185 1.62 -8.63 6.29
C GLU A 185 0.13 -9.00 6.43
N ALA A 186 -0.68 -8.13 7.02
CA ALA A 186 -2.13 -8.33 7.08
C ALA A 186 -2.74 -8.38 5.69
N SER A 187 -2.39 -7.44 4.81
CA SER A 187 -2.85 -7.41 3.43
C SER A 187 -2.49 -8.69 2.67
N ILE A 188 -1.23 -9.15 2.75
CA ILE A 188 -0.78 -10.40 2.12
C ILE A 188 -1.59 -11.60 2.64
N ARG A 189 -1.82 -11.71 3.95
CA ARG A 189 -2.65 -12.78 4.52
C ARG A 189 -4.06 -12.77 3.93
N HIS A 190 -4.67 -11.59 3.84
CA HIS A 190 -6.03 -11.49 3.32
C HIS A 190 -6.11 -11.77 1.81
N PHE A 191 -5.16 -11.28 1.01
CA PHE A 191 -5.03 -11.63 -0.40
C PHE A 191 -4.80 -13.13 -0.61
N THR A 192 -3.99 -13.77 0.23
CA THR A 192 -3.74 -15.22 0.15
C THR A 192 -5.03 -16.03 0.37
N ILE A 193 -5.85 -15.64 1.35
CA ILE A 193 -7.14 -16.29 1.60
C ILE A 193 -8.09 -16.04 0.40
N TYR A 194 -8.17 -14.80 -0.09
CA TYR A 194 -8.98 -14.48 -1.26
C TYR A 194 -8.56 -15.29 -2.50
N GLN A 195 -7.26 -15.41 -2.78
CA GLN A 195 -6.73 -16.16 -3.91
C GLN A 195 -7.06 -17.66 -3.83
N ARG A 196 -7.16 -18.23 -2.63
CA ARG A 196 -7.61 -19.63 -2.48
C ARG A 196 -9.06 -19.82 -2.92
N LEU A 197 -9.89 -18.78 -2.81
CA LEU A 197 -11.28 -18.78 -3.24
C LEU A 197 -11.41 -18.42 -4.73
N HIS A 198 -10.51 -17.58 -5.25
CA HIS A 198 -10.50 -17.04 -6.62
C HIS A 198 -9.12 -17.18 -7.27
N PRO A 199 -8.64 -18.41 -7.56
CA PRO A 199 -7.28 -18.64 -8.07
C PRO A 199 -7.04 -18.06 -9.47
N GLU A 200 -8.11 -17.78 -10.22
CA GLU A 200 -8.07 -17.16 -11.53
C GLU A 200 -7.88 -15.65 -11.50
N ASP A 201 -8.13 -14.99 -10.36
CA ASP A 201 -7.97 -13.55 -10.21
C ASP A 201 -6.50 -13.17 -10.03
N MET A 202 -5.81 -13.09 -11.15
CA MET A 202 -4.40 -12.72 -11.19
C MET A 202 -4.20 -11.22 -10.90
N ALA A 203 -5.25 -10.39 -10.86
CA ALA A 203 -5.10 -8.94 -10.65
C ALA A 203 -4.45 -8.66 -9.29
N ILE A 204 -4.65 -9.54 -8.30
CA ILE A 204 -4.05 -9.41 -6.97
C ILE A 204 -2.51 -9.45 -6.98
N HIS A 205 -1.88 -10.05 -7.99
CA HIS A 205 -0.41 -10.12 -8.08
C HIS A 205 0.20 -8.71 -8.12
N GLU A 206 -0.53 -7.73 -8.67
CA GLU A 206 -0.12 -6.33 -8.71
C GLU A 206 0.03 -5.72 -7.31
N TYR A 207 -0.82 -6.14 -6.37
CA TYR A 207 -0.73 -5.71 -4.98
C TYR A 207 0.36 -6.47 -4.23
N VAL A 208 0.44 -7.79 -4.44
CA VAL A 208 1.36 -8.68 -3.70
C VAL A 208 2.82 -8.29 -3.93
N TRP A 209 3.25 -8.01 -5.17
CA TRP A 209 4.65 -7.61 -5.39
C TRP A 209 5.00 -6.30 -4.68
N ARG A 210 4.07 -5.33 -4.66
CA ARG A 210 4.26 -4.04 -3.98
C ARG A 210 4.33 -4.20 -2.47
N LEU A 211 3.53 -5.10 -1.90
CA LEU A 211 3.58 -5.40 -0.47
C LEU A 211 4.93 -6.00 -0.08
N HIS A 212 5.46 -6.93 -0.88
CA HIS A 212 6.82 -7.45 -0.67
C HIS A 212 7.89 -6.39 -0.84
N PHE A 213 7.71 -5.46 -1.79
CA PHE A 213 8.59 -4.31 -1.95
C PHE A 213 8.56 -3.40 -0.71
N PHE A 214 7.38 -3.09 -0.16
CA PHE A 214 7.24 -2.30 1.08
C PHE A 214 7.92 -2.97 2.28
N LEU A 215 7.91 -4.31 2.31
CA LEU A 215 8.58 -5.12 3.32
C LEU A 215 10.10 -5.27 3.07
N GLN A 216 10.63 -4.67 2.00
CA GLN A 216 12.02 -4.82 1.54
C GLN A 216 12.41 -6.30 1.27
N ASN A 217 11.41 -7.15 1.03
CA ASN A 217 11.63 -8.51 0.55
C ASN A 217 11.72 -8.48 -0.98
N TYR A 218 12.85 -7.96 -1.45
CA TYR A 218 13.08 -7.67 -2.87
C TYR A 218 13.12 -8.91 -3.76
N GLU A 219 13.57 -10.06 -3.25
CA GLU A 219 13.57 -11.32 -4.00
C GLU A 219 12.13 -11.79 -4.29
N GLU A 220 11.27 -11.73 -3.28
CA GLU A 220 9.86 -12.10 -3.44
C GLU A 220 9.13 -11.07 -4.29
N ALA A 221 9.37 -9.76 -4.08
CA ALA A 221 8.82 -8.70 -4.92
C ALA A 221 9.18 -8.89 -6.40
N LEU A 222 10.43 -9.26 -6.70
CA LEU A 222 10.89 -9.53 -8.06
C LEU A 222 10.17 -10.74 -8.67
N THR A 223 9.94 -11.79 -7.89
CA THR A 223 9.20 -12.98 -8.32
C THR A 223 7.79 -12.62 -8.78
N TRP A 224 7.04 -11.92 -7.94
CA TRP A 224 5.67 -11.51 -8.25
C TRP A 224 5.60 -10.48 -9.39
N LEU A 225 6.51 -9.50 -9.42
CA LEU A 225 6.58 -8.50 -10.49
C LEU A 225 6.90 -9.13 -11.84
N THR A 226 7.78 -10.14 -11.88
CA THR A 226 8.07 -10.91 -13.09
C THR A 226 6.83 -11.66 -13.57
N ALA A 227 6.03 -12.21 -12.65
CA ALA A 227 4.77 -12.86 -13.00
C ALA A 227 3.74 -11.87 -13.57
N VAL A 228 3.68 -10.64 -13.05
CA VAL A 228 2.84 -9.55 -13.59
C VAL A 228 3.25 -9.19 -15.01
N ILE A 229 4.54 -8.92 -15.24
CA ILE A 229 5.06 -8.58 -16.58
C ILE A 229 4.80 -9.74 -17.56
N GLY A 230 5.07 -10.98 -17.15
CA GLY A 230 4.80 -12.16 -17.99
C GLY A 230 3.32 -12.33 -18.32
N ARG A 231 2.40 -11.87 -17.47
CA ARG A 231 0.96 -11.80 -17.81
C ARG A 231 0.69 -10.73 -18.86
N MET A 232 1.27 -9.54 -18.72
CA MET A 232 1.12 -8.46 -19.70
C MET A 232 1.64 -8.90 -21.08
N ASP A 233 2.77 -9.61 -21.11
CA ASP A 233 3.31 -10.18 -22.35
C ASP A 233 2.36 -11.20 -22.98
N ARG A 234 1.72 -12.08 -22.19
CA ARG A 234 0.69 -13.02 -22.67
C ARG A 234 -0.59 -12.33 -23.15
N GLN A 235 -0.87 -11.14 -22.65
CA GLN A 235 -1.99 -10.30 -23.06
C GLN A 235 -1.64 -9.38 -24.24
N GLU A 236 -0.42 -9.51 -24.79
CA GLU A 236 0.06 -8.70 -25.91
C GLU A 236 0.01 -7.19 -25.62
N VAL A 237 0.18 -6.80 -24.35
CA VAL A 237 0.30 -5.38 -23.98
C VAL A 237 1.55 -4.81 -24.64
N ASP A 238 1.40 -3.67 -25.30
CA ASP A 238 2.48 -3.01 -26.04
C ASP A 238 3.70 -2.77 -25.13
N ARG A 239 4.90 -2.91 -25.71
CA ARG A 239 6.15 -2.67 -25.01
C ARG A 239 6.28 -1.24 -24.53
N ASP A 240 5.70 -0.31 -25.27
CA ASP A 240 5.70 1.13 -24.99
C ASP A 240 4.53 1.56 -24.10
N ASP A 241 3.69 0.62 -23.64
CA ASP A 241 2.64 0.91 -22.67
C ASP A 241 3.24 1.53 -21.39
N PRO A 242 2.76 2.70 -20.92
CA PRO A 242 3.34 3.39 -19.78
C PRO A 242 3.38 2.57 -18.49
N THR A 243 2.41 1.67 -18.29
CA THR A 243 2.36 0.80 -17.11
C THR A 243 3.44 -0.27 -17.22
N ARG A 244 3.55 -0.90 -18.39
CA ARG A 244 4.56 -1.92 -18.65
C ARG A 244 5.98 -1.38 -18.51
N VAL A 245 6.24 -0.18 -19.04
CA VAL A 245 7.54 0.50 -18.93
C VAL A 245 7.88 0.75 -17.46
N LYS A 246 6.93 1.24 -16.65
CA LYS A 246 7.13 1.46 -15.21
C LYS A 246 7.47 0.15 -14.48
N HIS A 247 6.74 -0.93 -14.74
CA HIS A 247 7.05 -2.23 -14.14
C HIS A 247 8.44 -2.75 -14.54
N ALA A 248 8.84 -2.59 -15.80
CA ALA A 248 10.16 -2.98 -16.27
C ALA A 248 11.29 -2.15 -15.61
N GLN A 249 11.07 -0.86 -15.40
CA GLN A 249 12.01 0.02 -14.68
C GLN A 249 12.15 -0.40 -13.21
N VAL A 250 11.05 -0.66 -12.52
CA VAL A 250 11.07 -1.13 -11.12
C VAL A 250 11.77 -2.49 -11.03
N LYS A 251 11.46 -3.41 -11.95
CA LYS A 251 12.12 -4.72 -12.02
C LYS A 251 13.63 -4.56 -12.14
N LYS A 252 14.09 -3.73 -13.07
CA LYS A 252 15.52 -3.45 -13.25
C LYS A 252 16.16 -2.85 -12.00
N ALA A 253 15.51 -1.88 -11.37
CA ALA A 253 16.02 -1.26 -10.15
C ALA A 253 16.19 -2.27 -9.00
N ILE A 254 15.25 -3.20 -8.86
CA ILE A 254 15.36 -4.30 -7.88
C ILE A 254 16.51 -5.25 -8.24
N GLU A 255 16.65 -5.63 -9.52
CA GLU A 255 17.74 -6.49 -9.99
C GLU A 255 19.12 -5.88 -9.75
N ASP A 256 19.29 -4.59 -10.10
CA ASP A 256 20.54 -3.85 -9.90
C ASP A 256 20.89 -3.75 -8.42
N TYR A 257 19.90 -3.47 -7.55
CA TYR A 257 20.09 -3.43 -6.10
C TYR A 257 20.56 -4.79 -5.53
N LEU A 258 19.88 -5.88 -5.89
CA LEU A 258 20.23 -7.22 -5.45
C LEU A 258 21.62 -7.65 -5.95
N ALA A 259 22.01 -7.24 -7.16
CA ALA A 259 23.35 -7.48 -7.67
C ALA A 259 24.42 -6.73 -6.86
N ASN A 260 24.17 -5.45 -6.53
CA ASN A 260 25.09 -4.64 -5.73
C ASN A 260 25.28 -5.19 -4.30
N LEU A 261 24.21 -5.69 -3.67
CA LEU A 261 24.30 -6.38 -2.37
C LEU A 261 25.15 -7.64 -2.43
N LYS A 262 25.04 -8.43 -3.50
CA LYS A 262 25.84 -9.65 -3.70
C LYS A 262 27.31 -9.35 -3.93
N LEU A 263 27.62 -8.25 -4.63
CA LEU A 263 29.00 -7.80 -4.86
C LEU A 263 29.66 -7.28 -3.57
N THR A 264 28.93 -6.48 -2.77
CA THR A 264 29.41 -5.96 -1.48
C THR A 264 29.53 -7.04 -0.40
N GLY A 265 28.66 -8.05 -0.39
CA GLY A 265 28.79 -9.21 0.49
C GLY A 265 30.01 -10.11 0.23
N SER A 266 30.71 -9.91 -0.91
CA SER A 266 31.83 -10.76 -1.34
C SER A 266 33.21 -10.10 -1.18
N GLY A 267 33.30 -8.88 -0.63
CA GLY A 267 34.59 -8.26 -0.32
C GLY A 267 34.50 -6.81 0.17
N GLY A 268 34.98 -6.56 1.40
CA GLY A 268 35.40 -5.24 1.88
C GLY A 268 34.32 -4.40 2.57
N ASP A 269 34.75 -3.65 3.60
CA ASP A 269 33.96 -2.82 4.52
C ASP A 269 32.78 -2.06 3.91
N ILE A 270 31.65 -2.10 4.61
CA ILE A 270 30.41 -1.45 4.23
C ILE A 270 30.42 -0.01 4.73
N ASP A 271 30.76 0.94 3.85
CA ASP A 271 30.09 2.24 3.88
C ASP A 271 28.61 1.98 3.55
N ARG A 272 27.76 2.10 4.56
CA ARG A 272 26.30 1.97 4.42
C ARG A 272 25.78 3.21 3.69
N GLU A 273 26.06 3.32 2.39
CA GLU A 273 25.29 4.20 1.52
C GLU A 273 23.87 3.64 1.42
N ILE A 274 23.03 4.22 2.28
CA ILE A 274 21.57 4.20 2.20
C ILE A 274 21.20 4.50 0.74
N LEU A 275 20.35 3.64 0.18
CA LEU A 275 19.75 3.75 -1.14
C LEU A 275 19.63 5.21 -1.61
N PRO A 276 20.09 5.57 -2.83
CA PRO A 276 19.69 6.84 -3.39
C PRO A 276 18.15 6.88 -3.43
N PRO A 277 17.51 8.02 -3.11
CA PRO A 277 16.07 8.15 -3.22
C PRO A 277 15.65 7.70 -4.61
N PHE A 278 14.61 6.86 -4.71
CA PHE A 278 14.03 6.45 -5.97
C PHE A 278 13.53 7.70 -6.71
N ASP A 279 14.37 8.28 -7.55
CA ASP A 279 13.99 9.36 -8.43
C ASP A 279 13.16 8.76 -9.56
N VAL A 280 11.84 8.89 -9.43
CA VAL A 280 10.85 8.49 -10.44
C VAL A 280 10.58 9.63 -11.43
N SER A 281 11.40 10.69 -11.44
CA SER A 281 11.24 11.78 -12.40
C SER A 281 11.54 11.30 -13.82
N PRO A 282 10.71 11.67 -14.82
CA PRO A 282 11.07 11.47 -16.21
C PRO A 282 12.38 12.22 -16.48
N ARG A 283 13.45 11.50 -16.85
CA ARG A 283 14.63 12.15 -17.39
C ARG A 283 14.24 12.79 -18.72
N ASP A 284 14.16 14.11 -18.72
CA ASP A 284 14.06 14.90 -19.95
C ASP A 284 15.26 14.56 -20.85
N ASN A 285 14.99 13.86 -21.94
CA ASN A 285 15.93 13.75 -23.06
C ASN A 285 15.88 15.07 -23.83
N ARG A 286 16.87 15.94 -23.61
CA ARG A 286 17.30 16.93 -24.60
C ARG A 286 18.50 16.40 -25.37
#